data_AF-A0A6I3UB34-F1
#
_entry.id   AF-A0A6I3UB34-F1
#
_cell.length_a   1.000
_cell.length_b   1.000
_cell.length_c   1.000
_cell.angle_alpha   90.00
_cell.angle_beta   90.00
_cell.angle_gamma   90.00
#
_symmetry.space_group_name_H-M   'P 1'
#
loop_
_entity.id
_entity.type
_entity.pdbx_description
1 polymer ?
#
loop_
_entity_poly.entity_id
_entity_poly.type
_entity_poly.pdbx_seq_one_letter_code
_entity_poly.pdbx_strand_id
1 'polypeptide(L)'
;VTDLDLSLRNMTFSKDDWQTQEGKLSMNASEFIYGSLHLFDPIINTEFSPQGVALRQFTSRWEGGMVRTSGNWLRDGKTLILD
;
A
#
# COMPACT_ATOMS: atom_id res chain seq x y z
N VAL A 1 -5.21 -13.17 6.25
CA VAL A 1 -4.19 -12.27 6.84
C VAL A 1 -4.02 -12.67 8.29
N THR A 2 -2.79 -12.72 8.80
CA THR A 2 -2.46 -13.07 10.19
C THR A 2 -1.52 -12.00 10.77
N ASP A 3 -1.62 -11.77 12.08
CA ASP A 3 -0.81 -10.78 12.83
C ASP A 3 -0.73 -9.41 12.16
N LEU A 4 -1.87 -8.93 11.67
CA LEU A 4 -1.99 -7.65 10.99
C LEU A 4 -1.82 -6.48 11.96
N ASP A 5 -0.82 -5.64 11.71
CA ASP A 5 -0.72 -4.28 12.25
C ASP A 5 -1.03 -3.28 11.12
N LEU A 6 -1.96 -2.38 11.40
CA LEU A 6 -2.48 -1.41 10.44
C LEU A 6 -2.63 -0.06 11.12
N SER A 7 -1.97 0.95 10.58
CA SER A 7 -2.15 2.34 10.96
C SER A 7 -2.63 3.16 9.77
N LEU A 8 -3.80 3.78 9.92
CA LEU A 8 -4.35 4.74 8.97
C LEU A 8 -4.54 6.08 9.67
N ARG A 9 -3.90 7.13 9.17
CA ARG A 9 -3.93 8.48 9.77
C ARG A 9 -4.29 9.52 8.73
N ASN A 10 -4.95 10.58 9.21
CA ASN A 10 -5.29 11.76 8.42
C ASN A 10 -6.06 11.41 7.13
N MET A 11 -7.01 10.48 7.24
CA MET A 11 -7.81 10.03 6.11
C MET A 11 -9.24 10.54 6.24
N THR A 12 -9.79 11.04 5.15
CA THR A 12 -11.21 11.41 5.05
C THR A 12 -11.79 10.73 3.82
N PHE A 13 -12.93 10.06 4.00
CA PHE A 13 -13.65 9.35 2.94
C PHE A 13 -14.93 10.11 2.59
N SER A 14 -15.20 10.28 1.30
CA SER A 14 -16.34 11.02 0.77
C SER A 14 -16.69 10.54 -0.64
N LYS A 15 -17.97 10.24 -0.88
CA LYS A 15 -18.51 9.84 -2.21
C LYS A 15 -17.66 8.75 -2.90
N ASP A 16 -17.45 7.64 -2.20
CA ASP A 16 -16.70 6.47 -2.67
C ASP A 16 -15.22 6.72 -2.99
N ASP A 17 -14.67 7.85 -2.54
CA ASP A 17 -13.26 8.20 -2.72
C ASP A 17 -12.68 8.77 -1.42
N TRP A 18 -11.36 8.93 -1.38
CA TRP A 18 -10.65 9.62 -0.33
C TRP A 18 -10.33 11.05 -0.72
N GLN A 19 -10.42 11.96 0.25
CA GLN A 19 -10.14 13.38 0.09
C GLN A 19 -9.23 13.83 1.22
N THR A 20 -7.92 13.67 1.04
CA THR A 20 -6.93 14.10 2.04
C THR A 20 -5.75 14.81 1.38
N GLN A 21 -5.13 15.69 2.15
CA GLN A 21 -3.90 16.39 1.77
C GLN A 21 -2.66 15.59 2.13
N GLU A 22 -2.67 14.90 3.28
CA GLU A 22 -1.50 14.23 3.87
C GLU A 22 -1.90 12.95 4.63
N GLY A 23 -2.62 12.06 3.96
CA GLY A 23 -3.00 10.77 4.52
C GLY A 23 -1.81 9.81 4.60
N LYS A 24 -1.80 8.94 5.59
CA LYS A 24 -0.74 7.92 5.75
C LYS A 24 -1.34 6.57 6.06
N LEU A 25 -0.83 5.54 5.39
CA LEU A 25 -1.11 4.14 5.68
C LEU A 25 0.22 3.42 5.90
N SER A 26 0.33 2.75 7.03
CA SER A 26 1.38 1.78 7.34
C SER A 26 0.71 0.45 7.62
N MET A 27 1.23 -0.61 7.02
CA MET A 27 0.75 -1.97 7.23
C MET A 27 1.91 -2.94 7.30
N ASN A 28 1.83 -3.88 8.23
CA ASN A 28 2.64 -5.08 8.23
C ASN A 28 1.79 -6.27 8.68
N ALA A 29 2.12 -7.46 8.22
CA ALA A 29 1.47 -8.70 8.62
C ALA A 29 2.51 -9.83 8.64
N SER A 30 2.22 -10.95 9.30
CA SER A 30 3.04 -12.16 9.14
C SER A 30 2.75 -12.84 7.80
N GLU A 31 1.49 -12.83 7.37
CA GLU A 31 1.04 -13.47 6.14
C GLU A 31 -0.13 -12.72 5.48
N PHE A 32 -0.11 -12.62 4.16
CA PHE A 32 -1.21 -12.11 3.36
C PHE A 32 -1.52 -13.05 2.19
N ILE A 33 -2.76 -13.54 2.14
CA ILE A 33 -3.25 -14.47 1.12
C ILE A 33 -4.42 -13.82 0.39
N TYR A 34 -4.33 -13.74 -0.94
CA TYR A 34 -5.41 -13.32 -1.83
C TYR A 34 -5.43 -14.15 -3.11
N GLY A 35 -6.40 -15.06 -3.24
CA GLY A 35 -6.40 -16.03 -4.33
C GLY A 35 -5.15 -16.93 -4.28
N SER A 36 -4.37 -16.96 -5.36
CA SER A 36 -3.09 -17.67 -5.42
C SER A 36 -1.90 -16.83 -4.94
N LEU A 37 -2.09 -15.53 -4.68
CA LEU A 37 -1.03 -14.67 -4.17
C LEU A 37 -0.83 -14.96 -2.68
N HIS A 38 0.39 -15.37 -2.34
CA HIS A 38 0.79 -15.63 -0.97
C HIS A 38 2.06 -14.85 -0.65
N LEU A 39 1.90 -13.82 0.18
CA LEU A 39 2.97 -12.93 0.62
C LEU A 39 3.32 -13.23 2.08
N PHE A 40 4.61 -13.37 2.37
CA PHE A 40 5.10 -13.49 3.73
C PHE A 40 5.80 -12.21 4.17
N ASP A 41 5.60 -11.85 5.43
CA ASP A 41 6.08 -10.62 6.06
C ASP A 41 5.88 -9.36 5.19
N PRO A 42 4.70 -9.12 4.58
CA PRO A 42 4.50 -7.92 3.79
C PRO A 42 4.62 -6.68 4.66
N ILE A 43 5.32 -5.66 4.15
CA ILE A 43 5.38 -4.31 4.73
C ILE A 43 4.98 -3.32 3.64
N ILE A 44 4.01 -2.46 3.95
CA ILE A 44 3.49 -1.43 3.05
C ILE A 44 3.48 -0.10 3.77
N ASN A 45 4.14 0.90 3.18
CA ASN A 45 4.07 2.29 3.62
C ASN A 45 3.65 3.18 2.45
N THR A 46 2.56 3.92 2.63
CA THR A 46 2.03 4.81 1.59
C THR A 46 1.62 6.16 2.15
N GLU A 47 1.71 7.18 1.31
CA GLU A 47 1.23 8.53 1.59
C GLU A 47 0.21 8.95 0.54
N PHE A 48 -0.88 9.58 0.98
CA PHE A 48 -2.02 9.96 0.15
C PHE A 48 -2.07 11.48 0.03
N SER A 49 -2.23 11.98 -1.18
CA SER A 49 -2.41 13.41 -1.49
C SER A 49 -3.41 13.59 -2.64
N PRO A 50 -3.93 14.79 -2.93
CA PRO A 50 -4.92 14.94 -4.00
C PRO A 50 -4.46 14.41 -5.38
N GLN A 51 -3.14 14.34 -5.61
CA GLN A 51 -2.54 13.84 -6.84
C GLN A 51 -2.51 12.30 -6.95
N GLY A 52 -2.59 11.57 -5.83
CA GLY A 52 -2.47 10.11 -5.82
C GLY A 52 -1.83 9.53 -4.57
N VAL A 53 -1.28 8.33 -4.70
CA VAL A 53 -0.67 7.60 -3.60
C VAL A 53 0.80 7.38 -3.89
N ALA A 54 1.68 7.91 -3.05
CA ALA A 54 3.09 7.58 -3.06
C ALA A 54 3.30 6.25 -2.32
N LEU A 55 3.70 5.20 -3.03
CA LEU A 55 4.15 3.94 -2.45
C LEU A 55 5.61 4.11 -2.01
N ARG A 56 5.79 4.50 -0.76
CA ARG A 56 7.12 4.72 -0.16
C ARG A 56 7.88 3.41 0.02
N GLN A 57 7.15 2.34 0.32
CA GLN A 57 7.75 1.02 0.48
C GLN A 57 6.70 -0.06 0.25
N PHE A 58 7.05 -1.03 -0.58
CA PHE A 58 6.49 -2.36 -0.55
C PHE A 58 7.64 -3.37 -0.46
N THR A 59 7.59 -4.25 0.54
CA THR A 59 8.49 -5.40 0.61
C THR A 59 7.72 -6.64 1.02
N SER A 60 8.06 -7.80 0.46
CA SER A 60 7.56 -9.09 0.91
C SER A 60 8.45 -10.23 0.41
N ARG A 61 8.39 -11.37 1.09
CA ARG A 61 8.90 -12.65 0.56
C ARG A 61 7.83 -13.29 -0.31
N TRP A 62 8.20 -13.63 -1.55
CA TRP A 62 7.30 -14.24 -2.53
C TRP A 62 8.06 -15.21 -3.42
N GLU A 63 7.48 -16.39 -3.66
CA GLU A 63 8.04 -17.45 -4.52
C GLU A 63 9.52 -17.79 -4.26
N GLY A 64 9.92 -17.82 -2.97
CA GLY A 64 11.30 -18.12 -2.57
C GLY A 64 12.29 -16.96 -2.73
N GLY A 65 11.82 -15.79 -3.16
CA GLY A 65 12.62 -14.57 -3.30
C GLY A 65 12.09 -13.41 -2.44
N MET A 66 12.77 -12.27 -2.57
CA MET A 66 12.36 -10.98 -2.00
C MET A 66 11.85 -10.08 -3.11
N VAL A 67 10.65 -9.53 -2.93
CA VAL A 67 10.14 -8.44 -3.75
C VAL A 67 10.31 -7.14 -2.98
N ARG A 68 10.87 -6.12 -3.62
CA ARG A 68 10.97 -4.76 -3.10
C ARG A 68 10.63 -3.80 -4.23
N THR A 69 9.69 -2.89 -3.99
CA THR A 69 9.36 -1.83 -4.94
C THR A 69 8.93 -0.57 -4.20
N SER A 70 9.09 0.57 -4.86
CA SER A 70 8.46 1.85 -4.55
C SER A 70 7.83 2.39 -5.82
N GLY A 71 7.08 3.47 -5.70
CA GLY A 71 6.49 4.12 -6.86
C GLY A 71 5.36 5.08 -6.52
N ASN A 72 4.56 5.42 -7.52
CA ASN A 72 3.43 6.32 -7.37
C ASN A 72 2.23 5.78 -8.15
N TRP A 73 1.09 5.68 -7.46
CA TRP A 73 -0.20 5.55 -8.11
C TRP A 73 -0.73 6.95 -8.40
N LEU A 74 -0.77 7.32 -9.67
CA LEU A 74 -1.33 8.59 -10.13
C LEU A 74 -2.85 8.48 -10.14
N ARG A 75 -3.52 9.39 -9.42
CA ARG A 75 -4.98 9.47 -9.40
C ARG A 75 -5.51 9.81 -10.78
N ASP A 76 -4.86 10.78 -11.43
CA ASP A 76 -5.12 11.07 -12.84
C ASP A 76 -4.62 9.93 -13.72
N GLY A 77 -5.45 9.47 -14.65
CA GLY A 77 -5.17 8.29 -15.47
C GLY A 77 -5.08 6.95 -14.73
N LYS A 78 -5.29 6.90 -13.40
CA LYS A 78 -5.32 5.67 -12.56
C LYS A 78 -4.16 4.71 -12.81
N THR A 79 -2.96 5.26 -12.93
CA THR A 79 -1.77 4.50 -13.38
C THR A 79 -0.79 4.30 -12.22
N LEU A 80 -0.34 3.07 -12.02
CA LEU A 80 0.77 2.77 -11.11
C LEU A 80 2.09 2.81 -11.89
N ILE A 81 3.03 3.63 -11.43
CA ILE A 81 4.39 3.72 -11.93
C ILE A 81 5.32 3.25 -10.82
N LEU A 82 6.20 2.29 -11.14
CA LEU A 82 7.19 1.75 -10.22
C LEU A 82 8.58 2.33 -10.55
N ASP A 83 9.41 2.48 -9.52
CA ASP A 83 10.81 2.94 -9.64
C ASP A 83 11.77 1.80 -10.01
#